data_AF-A0AAU3U1E0-F1
#
_entry.id   AF-A0AAU3U1E0-F1
#
_cell.length_a   1.000
_cell.length_b   1.000
_cell.length_c   1.000
_cell.angle_alpha   90.00
_cell.angle_beta   90.00
_cell.angle_gamma   90.00
#
_symmetry.space_group_name_H-M   'P 1'
#
loop_
_entity.id
_entity.type
_entity.pdbx_description
1 polymer ?
#
loop_
_entity_poly.entity_id
_entity_poly.type
_entity_poly.pdbx_seq_one_letter_code
_entity_poly.pdbx_strand_id
1 'polypeptide(L)'
;MDLQGAGAVAAAIVAAVGIPTALVVGRWQMKAAIHTAEETSRTGIAQADASYRAALDAVRAEAANAHSQWRRGLRRDAYAALLLTAHQVRTAGLLLTSGSIEDRVSRGVLTAQRAALAEARITTQEAALVVALEGPEQPAVKAEALVYRCQRFIDVCELRAEGEEAAHSIRTARAGLAADAPLSEFVEAVHLVGAHIGVYGDGPAALETELRVRSSPSEIRDLQDVAFRKLLQIPESLREQGLALLNDRLRHPDLAHDEWQGVKARLLEAHEEFLAASQAVLDGDSPSQ
;
A
#
# COMPACT_ATOMS: atom_id res chain seq x y z
N MET A 1 -95.15 65.62 -41.13
CA MET A 1 -95.15 64.16 -40.90
C MET A 1 -93.77 63.76 -40.42
N ASP A 2 -93.69 63.23 -39.20
CA ASP A 2 -92.47 62.97 -38.42
C ASP A 2 -91.62 61.82 -38.98
N LEU A 3 -90.36 62.10 -39.31
CA LEU A 3 -89.33 61.10 -39.63
C LEU A 3 -88.42 60.78 -38.41
N GLN A 4 -88.80 61.20 -37.20
CA GLN A 4 -88.09 60.90 -35.95
C GLN A 4 -88.38 59.48 -35.40
N GLY A 5 -89.46 58.82 -35.86
CA GLY A 5 -89.86 57.49 -35.37
C GLY A 5 -89.10 56.32 -35.98
N ALA A 6 -88.61 56.42 -37.22
CA ALA A 6 -87.98 55.30 -37.92
C ALA A 6 -86.55 54.99 -37.40
N GLY A 7 -85.81 56.01 -36.95
CA GLY A 7 -84.48 55.84 -36.36
C GLY A 7 -84.51 55.18 -34.97
N ALA A 8 -85.54 55.45 -34.18
CA ALA A 8 -85.71 54.88 -32.84
C ALA A 8 -86.08 53.38 -32.88
N VAL A 9 -86.89 52.96 -33.85
CA VAL A 9 -87.25 51.53 -34.02
C VAL A 9 -86.06 50.72 -34.54
N ALA A 10 -85.27 51.26 -35.47
CA ALA A 10 -84.05 50.60 -35.94
C ALA A 10 -82.99 50.46 -34.83
N ALA A 11 -82.80 51.50 -34.00
CA ALA A 11 -81.89 51.46 -32.85
C ALA A 11 -82.35 50.47 -31.77
N ALA A 12 -83.66 50.38 -31.50
CA ALA A 12 -84.23 49.44 -30.53
C ALA A 12 -84.07 47.98 -30.97
N ILE A 13 -84.19 47.67 -32.26
CA ILE A 13 -84.01 46.30 -32.79
C ILE A 13 -82.54 45.89 -32.76
N VAL A 14 -81.62 46.79 -33.13
CA VAL A 14 -80.17 46.52 -33.05
C VAL A 14 -79.72 46.34 -31.61
N ALA A 15 -80.28 47.09 -30.66
CA ALA A 15 -80.02 46.89 -29.23
C ALA A 15 -80.64 45.58 -28.69
N ALA A 16 -81.87 45.25 -29.11
CA ALA A 16 -82.58 44.04 -28.67
C ALA A 16 -81.95 42.74 -29.19
N VAL A 17 -81.30 42.76 -30.35
CA VAL A 17 -80.58 41.60 -30.91
C VAL A 17 -79.10 41.62 -30.53
N GLY A 18 -78.47 42.79 -30.51
CA GLY A 18 -77.05 42.98 -30.23
C GLY A 18 -76.63 42.61 -28.81
N ILE A 19 -77.42 42.99 -27.80
CA ILE A 19 -77.13 42.72 -26.38
C ILE A 19 -77.16 41.20 -26.08
N PRO A 20 -78.17 40.41 -26.51
CA PRO A 20 -78.14 38.95 -26.35
C PRO A 20 -76.98 38.28 -27.09
N THR A 21 -76.68 38.69 -28.33
CA THR A 21 -75.57 38.09 -29.09
C THR A 21 -74.20 38.36 -28.45
N ALA A 22 -73.97 39.57 -27.93
CA ALA A 22 -72.72 39.91 -27.24
C ALA A 22 -72.55 39.11 -25.93
N LEU A 23 -73.63 38.86 -25.19
CA LEU A 23 -73.61 38.04 -23.98
C LEU A 23 -73.32 36.55 -24.27
N VAL A 24 -73.88 36.02 -25.37
CA VAL A 24 -73.61 34.63 -25.78
C VAL A 24 -72.15 34.48 -26.23
N VAL A 25 -71.65 35.38 -27.07
CA VAL A 25 -70.23 35.37 -27.50
C VAL A 25 -69.30 35.52 -26.29
N GLY A 26 -69.60 36.45 -25.36
CA GLY A 26 -68.85 36.61 -24.13
C GLY A 26 -68.84 35.36 -23.25
N ARG A 27 -69.96 34.63 -23.14
CA ARG A 27 -70.05 33.39 -22.35
C ARG A 27 -69.28 32.23 -22.98
N TRP A 28 -69.24 32.14 -24.30
CA TRP A 28 -68.41 31.14 -25.01
C TRP A 28 -66.92 31.48 -24.93
N GLN A 29 -66.54 32.76 -25.06
CA GLN A 29 -65.16 33.19 -24.85
C GLN A 29 -64.69 32.96 -23.41
N MET A 30 -65.54 33.19 -22.42
CA MET A 30 -65.21 32.92 -21.01
C MET A 30 -65.07 31.43 -20.72
N LYS A 31 -65.93 30.57 -21.29
CA LYS A 31 -65.77 29.11 -21.20
C LYS A 31 -64.50 28.61 -21.87
N ALA A 32 -64.18 29.15 -23.05
CA ALA A 32 -62.94 28.82 -23.74
C ALA A 32 -61.72 29.27 -22.93
N ALA A 33 -61.76 30.46 -22.34
CA ALA A 33 -60.70 31.00 -21.48
C ALA A 33 -60.50 30.19 -20.19
N ILE A 34 -61.57 29.68 -19.59
CA ILE A 34 -61.48 28.80 -18.41
C ILE A 34 -60.86 27.45 -18.79
N HIS A 35 -61.29 26.84 -19.90
CA HIS A 35 -60.71 25.57 -20.37
C HIS A 35 -59.23 25.71 -20.75
N THR A 36 -58.85 26.77 -21.47
CA THR A 36 -57.44 27.02 -21.79
C THR A 36 -56.62 27.33 -20.54
N ALA A 37 -57.17 28.02 -19.55
CA ALA A 37 -56.49 28.24 -18.27
C ALA A 37 -56.29 26.95 -17.46
N GLU A 38 -57.29 26.06 -17.43
CA GLU A 38 -57.19 24.75 -16.78
C GLU A 38 -56.16 23.83 -17.45
N GLU A 39 -56.15 23.79 -18.78
CA GLU A 39 -55.16 23.03 -19.55
C GLU A 39 -53.75 23.59 -19.36
N THR A 40 -53.59 24.91 -19.39
CA THR A 40 -52.30 25.59 -19.13
C THR A 40 -51.82 25.35 -17.69
N SER A 41 -52.74 25.30 -16.72
CA SER A 41 -52.41 24.96 -15.33
C SER A 41 -51.91 23.52 -15.21
N ARG A 42 -52.60 22.55 -15.85
CA ARG A 42 -52.18 21.15 -15.84
C ARG A 42 -50.84 20.92 -16.55
N THR A 43 -50.62 21.55 -17.71
CA THR A 43 -49.33 21.46 -18.40
C THR A 43 -48.22 22.13 -17.61
N GLY A 44 -48.50 23.24 -16.94
CA GLY A 44 -47.56 23.91 -16.03
C GLY A 44 -47.15 23.03 -14.85
N ILE A 45 -48.10 22.35 -14.19
CA ILE A 45 -47.81 21.41 -13.11
C ILE A 45 -46.98 20.23 -13.62
N ALA A 46 -47.36 19.63 -14.76
CA ALA A 46 -46.63 18.51 -15.35
C ALA A 46 -45.19 18.90 -15.74
N GLN A 47 -44.99 20.11 -16.28
CA GLN A 47 -43.67 20.63 -16.60
C GLN A 47 -42.83 20.91 -15.34
N ALA A 48 -43.43 21.45 -14.28
CA ALA A 48 -42.75 21.67 -13.01
C ALA A 48 -42.32 20.34 -12.37
N ASP A 49 -43.19 19.33 -12.35
CA ASP A 49 -42.88 18.00 -11.84
C ASP A 49 -41.77 17.31 -12.65
N ALA A 50 -41.82 17.41 -13.98
CA ALA A 50 -40.77 16.88 -14.86
C ALA A 50 -39.43 17.59 -14.63
N SER A 51 -39.44 18.92 -14.48
CA SER A 51 -38.25 19.72 -14.20
C SER A 51 -37.66 19.39 -12.83
N TYR A 52 -38.51 19.19 -11.82
CA TYR A 52 -38.10 18.80 -10.48
C TYR A 52 -37.45 17.41 -10.47
N ARG A 53 -38.05 16.44 -11.17
CA ARG A 53 -37.46 15.09 -11.31
C ARG A 53 -36.12 15.13 -12.04
N ALA A 54 -36.04 15.87 -13.15
CA ALA A 54 -34.78 16.04 -13.88
C ALA A 54 -33.70 16.69 -13.01
N ALA A 55 -34.05 17.69 -12.20
CA ALA A 55 -33.13 18.32 -11.25
C ALA A 55 -32.67 17.33 -10.16
N LEU A 56 -33.58 16.52 -9.60
CA LEU A 56 -33.22 15.48 -8.63
C LEU A 56 -32.29 14.43 -9.23
N ASP A 57 -32.56 13.97 -10.44
CA ASP A 57 -31.74 12.96 -11.12
C ASP A 57 -30.35 13.53 -11.46
N ALA A 58 -30.28 14.81 -11.86
CA ALA A 58 -29.01 15.50 -12.05
C ALA A 58 -28.19 15.57 -10.75
N VAL A 59 -28.81 15.97 -9.63
CA VAL A 59 -28.13 16.02 -8.32
C VAL A 59 -27.67 14.63 -7.87
N ARG A 60 -28.46 13.59 -8.10
CA ARG A 60 -28.08 12.20 -7.79
C ARG A 60 -26.88 11.74 -8.63
N ALA A 61 -26.90 12.04 -9.93
CA ALA A 61 -25.79 11.71 -10.82
C ALA A 61 -24.52 12.46 -10.42
N GLU A 62 -24.64 13.75 -10.07
CA GLU A 62 -23.53 14.56 -9.57
C GLU A 62 -22.96 14.01 -8.26
N ALA A 63 -23.80 13.67 -7.28
CA ALA A 63 -23.38 13.08 -6.02
C ALA A 63 -22.68 11.72 -6.21
N ALA A 64 -23.20 10.88 -7.10
CA ALA A 64 -22.58 9.59 -7.44
C ALA A 64 -21.21 9.79 -8.10
N ASN A 65 -21.10 10.72 -9.04
CA ASN A 65 -19.83 11.08 -9.69
C ASN A 65 -18.82 11.62 -8.67
N ALA A 66 -19.23 12.55 -7.81
CA ALA A 66 -18.38 13.13 -6.76
C ALA A 66 -17.88 12.06 -5.79
N HIS A 67 -18.76 11.15 -5.35
CA HIS A 67 -18.38 10.03 -4.49
C HIS A 67 -17.38 9.09 -5.19
N SER A 68 -17.58 8.77 -6.47
CA SER A 68 -16.66 7.93 -7.24
C SER A 68 -15.26 8.57 -7.39
N GLN A 69 -15.21 9.88 -7.63
CA GLN A 69 -13.97 10.64 -7.72
C GLN A 69 -13.25 10.69 -6.37
N TRP A 70 -13.99 10.92 -5.28
CA TRP A 70 -13.44 10.89 -3.93
C TRP A 70 -12.81 9.53 -3.60
N ARG A 71 -13.51 8.42 -3.87
CA ARG A 71 -12.97 7.06 -3.67
C ARG A 71 -11.71 6.81 -4.51
N ARG A 72 -11.70 7.24 -5.77
CA ARG A 72 -10.52 7.10 -6.64
C ARG A 72 -9.34 7.90 -6.10
N GLY A 73 -9.58 9.10 -5.54
CA GLY A 73 -8.57 9.89 -4.86
C GLY A 73 -7.99 9.18 -3.65
N LEU A 74 -8.85 8.74 -2.73
CA LEU A 74 -8.44 8.02 -1.53
C LEU A 74 -7.61 6.77 -1.83
N ARG A 75 -8.04 5.97 -2.81
CA ARG A 75 -7.29 4.78 -3.26
C ARG A 75 -5.93 5.13 -3.82
N ARG A 76 -5.86 6.13 -4.71
CA ARG A 76 -4.59 6.60 -5.29
C ARG A 76 -3.61 7.04 -4.21
N ASP A 77 -4.08 7.77 -3.21
CA ASP A 77 -3.23 8.25 -2.13
C ASP A 77 -2.74 7.08 -1.25
N ALA A 78 -3.61 6.11 -0.95
CA ALA A 78 -3.23 4.89 -0.22
C ALA A 78 -2.22 4.02 -0.99
N TYR A 79 -2.41 3.82 -2.30
CA TYR A 79 -1.50 3.06 -3.15
C TYR A 79 -0.13 3.74 -3.25
N ALA A 80 -0.11 5.07 -3.42
CA ALA A 80 1.11 5.85 -3.46
C ALA A 80 1.87 5.78 -2.12
N ALA A 81 1.16 5.86 -0.99
CA ALA A 81 1.76 5.73 0.33
C ALA A 81 2.43 4.36 0.52
N LEU A 82 1.78 3.27 0.12
CA LEU A 82 2.35 1.93 0.23
C LEU A 82 3.58 1.74 -0.68
N LEU A 83 3.53 2.22 -1.92
CA LEU A 83 4.67 2.14 -2.84
C LEU A 83 5.87 2.95 -2.31
N LEU A 84 5.61 4.12 -1.72
CA LEU A 84 6.63 4.97 -1.13
C LEU A 84 7.31 4.30 0.08
N THR A 85 6.53 3.72 1.01
CA THR A 85 7.09 3.03 2.18
C THR A 85 7.87 1.77 1.79
N ALA A 86 7.38 1.00 0.82
CA ALA A 86 8.12 -0.13 0.27
C ALA A 86 9.47 0.31 -0.36
N HIS A 87 9.49 1.45 -1.05
CA HIS A 87 10.73 2.04 -1.56
C HIS A 87 11.67 2.47 -0.42
N GLN A 88 11.15 3.08 0.64
CA GLN A 88 11.94 3.47 1.82
C GLN A 88 12.56 2.25 2.52
N VAL A 89 11.80 1.17 2.70
CA VAL A 89 12.32 -0.12 3.22
C VAL A 89 13.51 -0.60 2.38
N ARG A 90 13.35 -0.63 1.05
CA ARG A 90 14.41 -1.05 0.14
C ARG A 90 15.65 -0.17 0.27
N THR A 91 15.48 1.15 0.26
CA THR A 91 16.58 2.11 0.33
C THR A 91 17.32 2.01 1.66
N ALA A 92 16.60 1.97 2.78
CA ALA A 92 17.19 1.85 4.10
C ALA A 92 17.94 0.51 4.27
N GLY A 93 17.37 -0.61 3.79
CA GLY A 93 18.03 -1.92 3.88
C GLY A 93 19.28 -2.03 2.98
N LEU A 94 19.26 -1.42 1.80
CA LEU A 94 20.45 -1.32 0.96
C LEU A 94 21.53 -0.47 1.63
N LEU A 95 21.19 0.70 2.19
CA LEU A 95 22.15 1.54 2.91
C LEU A 95 22.69 0.87 4.16
N LEU A 96 21.85 0.08 4.84
CA LEU A 96 22.25 -0.69 6.02
C LEU A 96 23.29 -1.75 5.68
N THR A 97 23.30 -2.30 4.46
CA THR A 97 24.17 -3.43 4.05
C THR A 97 25.26 -3.05 3.03
N SER A 98 25.24 -1.82 2.50
CA SER A 98 26.18 -1.36 1.47
C SER A 98 27.39 -0.66 2.05
N GLY A 99 28.55 -0.88 1.43
CA GLY A 99 29.81 -0.23 1.79
C GLY A 99 30.54 -0.87 2.96
N SER A 100 31.69 -0.30 3.30
CA SER A 100 32.52 -0.75 4.43
C SER A 100 31.76 -0.64 5.75
N ILE A 101 31.93 -1.64 6.62
CA ILE A 101 31.35 -1.64 7.96
C ILE A 101 31.99 -0.56 8.84
N GLU A 102 33.29 -0.31 8.66
CA GLU A 102 34.03 0.73 9.37
C GLU A 102 33.41 2.12 9.10
N ASP A 103 33.18 2.44 7.83
CA ASP A 103 32.55 3.70 7.44
C ASP A 103 31.12 3.85 7.95
N ARG A 104 30.37 2.74 8.05
CA ARG A 104 28.98 2.74 8.55
C ARG A 104 28.92 2.94 10.05
N VAL A 105 29.79 2.26 10.80
CA VAL A 105 29.90 2.41 12.27
C VAL A 105 30.35 3.83 12.61
N SER A 106 31.42 4.33 12.00
CA SER A 106 31.96 5.67 12.29
C SER A 106 30.98 6.80 12.00
N ARG A 107 30.09 6.64 11.00
CA ARG A 107 29.07 7.63 10.64
C ARG A 107 27.72 7.42 11.34
N GLY A 108 27.59 6.45 12.24
CA GLY A 108 26.32 6.13 12.91
C GLY A 108 25.22 5.64 11.96
N VAL A 109 25.59 5.13 10.78
CA VAL A 109 24.64 4.70 9.74
C VAL A 109 23.81 3.51 10.22
N LEU A 110 24.40 2.57 10.96
CA LEU A 110 23.69 1.37 11.43
C LEU A 110 22.48 1.73 12.30
N THR A 111 22.68 2.57 13.30
CA THR A 111 21.61 3.02 14.21
C THR A 111 20.53 3.79 13.45
N ALA A 112 20.93 4.73 12.59
CA ALA A 112 19.99 5.54 11.81
C ALA A 112 19.15 4.68 10.85
N GLN A 113 19.77 3.74 10.12
CA GLN A 113 19.05 2.90 9.17
C GLN A 113 18.20 1.82 9.86
N ARG A 114 18.61 1.28 11.02
CA ARG A 114 17.75 0.41 11.83
C ARG A 114 16.49 1.13 12.31
N ALA A 115 16.63 2.37 12.80
CA ALA A 115 15.48 3.19 13.18
C ALA A 115 14.56 3.45 11.98
N ALA A 116 15.12 3.79 10.82
CA ALA A 116 14.36 4.00 9.59
C ALA A 116 13.63 2.73 9.12
N LEU A 117 14.25 1.54 9.24
CA LEU A 117 13.59 0.27 8.91
C LEU A 117 12.47 -0.06 9.89
N ALA A 118 12.65 0.18 11.18
CA ALA A 118 11.62 -0.02 12.20
C ALA A 118 10.40 0.88 11.94
N GLU A 119 10.63 2.16 11.65
CA GLU A 119 9.57 3.09 11.25
C GLU A 119 8.89 2.65 9.96
N ALA A 120 9.66 2.36 8.91
CA ALA A 120 9.12 1.93 7.63
C ALA A 120 8.33 0.61 7.74
N ARG A 121 8.70 -0.29 8.65
CA ARG A 121 7.95 -1.53 8.94
C ARG A 121 6.53 -1.21 9.41
N ILE A 122 6.39 -0.28 10.34
CA ILE A 122 5.09 0.16 10.87
C ILE A 122 4.29 0.87 9.78
N THR A 123 4.89 1.86 9.10
CA THR A 123 4.18 2.65 8.08
C THR A 123 3.75 1.80 6.87
N THR A 124 4.52 0.78 6.50
CA THR A 124 4.13 -0.17 5.44
C THR A 124 2.90 -0.98 5.84
N GLN A 125 2.81 -1.44 7.09
CA GLN A 125 1.64 -2.15 7.60
C GLN A 125 0.40 -1.25 7.66
N GLU A 126 0.55 -0.02 8.14
CA GLU A 126 -0.53 0.96 8.19
C GLU A 126 -1.05 1.31 6.79
N ALA A 127 -0.16 1.56 5.84
CA ALA A 127 -0.54 1.84 4.45
C ALA A 127 -1.29 0.66 3.81
N ALA A 128 -0.84 -0.58 4.06
CA ALA A 128 -1.53 -1.77 3.57
C ALA A 128 -2.91 -1.98 4.21
N LEU A 129 -3.08 -1.62 5.49
CA LEU A 129 -4.40 -1.66 6.14
C LEU A 129 -5.39 -0.70 5.47
N VAL A 130 -4.97 0.51 5.14
CA VAL A 130 -5.83 1.46 4.39
C VAL A 130 -6.19 0.89 3.02
N VAL A 131 -5.24 0.27 2.33
CA VAL A 131 -5.51 -0.41 1.05
C VAL A 131 -6.51 -1.56 1.21
N ALA A 132 -6.42 -2.35 2.27
CA ALA A 132 -7.36 -3.43 2.54
C ALA A 132 -8.79 -2.93 2.87
N LEU A 133 -8.90 -1.78 3.54
CA LEU A 133 -10.19 -1.19 3.91
C LEU A 133 -10.89 -0.49 2.72
N GLU A 134 -10.13 0.22 1.88
CA GLU A 134 -10.68 1.12 0.85
C GLU A 134 -10.56 0.59 -0.58
N GLY A 135 -9.62 -0.34 -0.78
CA GLY A 135 -9.28 -0.94 -2.06
C GLY A 135 -10.17 -2.12 -2.44
N PRO A 136 -10.25 -2.47 -3.73
CA PRO A 136 -10.77 -3.76 -4.16
C PRO A 136 -9.88 -4.91 -3.65
N GLU A 137 -10.44 -6.12 -3.65
CA GLU A 137 -9.79 -7.32 -3.11
C GLU A 137 -8.42 -7.61 -3.77
N GLN A 138 -8.32 -7.46 -5.09
CA GLN A 138 -7.08 -7.78 -5.81
C GLN A 138 -5.89 -6.90 -5.37
N PRO A 139 -5.95 -5.55 -5.35
CA PRO A 139 -4.89 -4.74 -4.76
C PRO A 139 -4.63 -5.03 -3.28
N ALA A 140 -5.66 -5.38 -2.49
CA ALA A 140 -5.49 -5.71 -1.08
C ALA A 140 -4.60 -6.96 -0.88
N VAL A 141 -4.87 -8.03 -1.63
CA VAL A 141 -4.05 -9.25 -1.62
C VAL A 141 -2.61 -8.95 -2.06
N LYS A 142 -2.43 -8.11 -3.09
CA LYS A 142 -1.09 -7.71 -3.55
C LYS A 142 -0.36 -6.81 -2.55
N ALA A 143 -1.07 -5.95 -1.83
CA ALA A 143 -0.51 -5.14 -0.76
C ALA A 143 0.01 -6.00 0.39
N GLU A 144 -0.77 -7.01 0.80
CA GLU A 144 -0.34 -7.97 1.84
C GLU A 144 0.93 -8.73 1.43
N ALA A 145 0.96 -9.22 0.18
CA ALA A 145 2.16 -9.87 -0.36
C ALA A 145 3.38 -8.93 -0.35
N LEU A 146 3.21 -7.66 -0.75
CA LEU A 146 4.27 -6.66 -0.71
C LEU A 146 4.76 -6.41 0.72
N VAL A 147 3.87 -6.26 1.71
CA VAL A 147 4.23 -6.09 3.12
C VAL A 147 5.04 -7.28 3.63
N TYR A 148 4.61 -8.51 3.32
CA TYR A 148 5.34 -9.72 3.68
C TYR A 148 6.75 -9.74 3.08
N ARG A 149 6.91 -9.34 1.80
CA ARG A 149 8.23 -9.23 1.16
C ARG A 149 9.09 -8.13 1.79
N CYS A 150 8.51 -6.98 2.14
CA CYS A 150 9.20 -5.91 2.86
C CYS A 150 9.72 -6.42 4.21
N GLN A 151 8.89 -7.09 5.01
CA GLN A 151 9.30 -7.66 6.30
C GLN A 151 10.45 -8.64 6.14
N ARG A 152 10.34 -9.58 5.19
CA ARG A 152 11.41 -10.54 4.95
C ARG A 152 12.71 -9.87 4.51
N PHE A 153 12.63 -8.82 3.70
CA PHE A 153 13.80 -8.03 3.29
C PHE A 153 14.44 -7.30 4.48
N ILE A 154 13.64 -6.71 5.36
CA ILE A 154 14.13 -6.07 6.59
C ILE A 154 14.88 -7.09 7.45
N ASP A 155 14.27 -8.24 7.74
CA ASP A 155 14.86 -9.27 8.61
C ASP A 155 16.23 -9.74 8.06
N VAL A 156 16.36 -9.92 6.74
CA VAL A 156 17.63 -10.31 6.11
C VAL A 156 18.67 -9.19 6.19
N CYS A 157 18.27 -7.93 6.01
CA CYS A 157 19.18 -6.78 6.15
C CYS A 157 19.69 -6.64 7.59
N GLU A 158 18.80 -6.77 8.57
CA GLU A 158 19.12 -6.66 10.00
C GLU A 158 20.08 -7.77 10.42
N LEU A 159 19.77 -9.03 10.09
CA LEU A 159 20.63 -10.18 10.39
C LEU A 159 22.03 -10.02 9.78
N ARG A 160 22.11 -9.54 8.54
CA ARG A 160 23.40 -9.28 7.88
C ARG A 160 24.18 -8.17 8.58
N ALA A 161 23.51 -7.07 8.93
CA ALA A 161 24.14 -5.94 9.60
C ALA A 161 24.65 -6.32 11.00
N GLU A 162 23.90 -7.14 11.73
CA GLU A 162 24.32 -7.72 13.02
C GLU A 162 25.58 -8.57 12.87
N GLY A 163 25.65 -9.46 11.88
CA GLY A 163 26.85 -10.26 11.62
C GLY A 163 28.07 -9.40 11.29
N GLU A 164 27.91 -8.37 10.46
CA GLU A 164 28.99 -7.45 10.10
C GLU A 164 29.45 -6.59 11.29
N GLU A 165 28.52 -6.09 12.11
CA GLU A 165 28.82 -5.31 13.32
C GLU A 165 29.49 -6.17 14.40
N ALA A 166 29.03 -7.41 14.58
CA ALA A 166 29.65 -8.39 15.46
C ALA A 166 31.10 -8.68 15.04
N ALA A 167 31.31 -8.94 13.74
CA ALA A 167 32.64 -9.15 13.17
C ALA A 167 33.55 -7.93 13.37
N HIS A 168 33.03 -6.72 13.18
CA HIS A 168 33.77 -5.48 13.42
C HIS A 168 34.15 -5.33 14.90
N SER A 169 33.19 -5.53 15.80
CA SER A 169 33.38 -5.38 17.25
C SER A 169 34.44 -6.35 17.78
N ILE A 170 34.36 -7.62 17.37
CA ILE A 170 35.33 -8.66 17.74
C ILE A 170 36.72 -8.35 17.17
N ARG A 171 36.80 -7.87 15.93
CA ARG A 171 38.09 -7.47 15.31
C ARG A 171 38.74 -6.31 16.05
N THR A 172 37.96 -5.28 16.37
CA THR A 172 38.42 -4.11 17.12
C THR A 172 38.88 -4.50 18.53
N ALA A 173 38.12 -5.36 19.22
CA ALA A 173 38.52 -5.86 20.54
C ALA A 173 39.80 -6.70 20.50
N ARG A 174 40.00 -7.50 19.44
CA ARG A 174 41.20 -8.33 19.25
C ARG A 174 42.46 -7.50 18.99
N ALA A 175 42.35 -6.34 18.34
CA ALA A 175 43.51 -5.53 17.94
C ALA A 175 44.40 -5.07 19.11
N GLY A 176 43.89 -5.08 20.35
CA GLY A 176 44.64 -4.75 21.57
C GLY A 176 45.08 -5.94 22.42
N LEU A 177 44.88 -7.19 21.97
CA LEU A 177 45.13 -8.39 22.75
C LEU A 177 46.33 -9.20 22.24
N ALA A 178 46.92 -9.98 23.13
CA ALA A 178 47.94 -10.96 22.79
C ALA A 178 47.36 -12.10 21.92
N ALA A 179 48.23 -12.77 21.15
CA ALA A 179 47.83 -13.83 20.23
C ALA A 179 47.24 -15.07 20.95
N ASP A 180 47.66 -15.32 22.18
CA ASP A 180 47.20 -16.40 23.07
C ASP A 180 45.98 -16.00 23.93
N ALA A 181 45.41 -14.82 23.73
CA ALA A 181 44.21 -14.42 24.45
C ALA A 181 43.02 -15.32 24.03
N PRO A 182 42.11 -15.68 24.97
CA PRO A 182 40.92 -16.49 24.67
C PRO A 182 40.08 -15.99 23.48
N LEU A 183 40.06 -14.66 23.26
CA LEU A 183 39.38 -14.07 22.11
C LEU A 183 40.02 -14.44 20.76
N SER A 184 41.34 -14.47 20.68
CA SER A 184 42.07 -14.86 19.46
C SER A 184 41.79 -16.32 19.11
N GLU A 185 41.85 -17.21 20.11
CA GLU A 185 41.54 -18.63 19.91
C GLU A 185 40.08 -18.85 19.48
N PHE A 186 39.14 -18.09 20.06
CA PHE A 186 37.73 -18.13 19.66
C PHE A 186 37.57 -17.73 18.19
N VAL A 187 38.18 -16.61 17.78
CA VAL A 187 38.11 -16.12 16.39
C VAL A 187 38.71 -17.14 15.42
N GLU A 188 39.81 -17.79 15.76
CA GLU A 188 40.41 -18.86 14.95
C GLU A 188 39.47 -20.07 14.81
N ALA A 189 38.83 -20.50 15.90
CA ALA A 189 37.85 -21.58 15.85
C ALA A 189 36.65 -21.24 14.94
N VAL A 190 36.15 -19.99 15.02
CA VAL A 190 35.07 -19.51 14.16
C VAL A 190 35.50 -19.44 12.69
N HIS A 191 36.73 -19.01 12.40
CA HIS A 191 37.27 -19.05 11.03
C HIS A 191 37.37 -20.48 10.50
N LEU A 192 37.77 -21.43 11.33
CA LEU A 192 37.87 -22.84 10.96
C LEU A 192 36.50 -23.44 10.64
N VAL A 193 35.46 -23.14 11.44
CA VAL A 193 34.06 -23.49 11.15
C VAL A 193 33.63 -22.93 9.79
N GLY A 194 33.84 -21.62 9.57
CA GLY A 194 33.47 -20.96 8.32
C GLY A 194 34.22 -21.52 7.11
N ALA A 195 35.48 -21.91 7.26
CA ALA A 195 36.27 -22.53 6.19
C ALA A 195 35.71 -23.90 5.79
N HIS A 196 35.33 -24.75 6.76
CA HIS A 196 34.72 -26.05 6.48
C HIS A 196 33.35 -25.92 5.82
N ILE A 197 32.54 -24.96 6.28
CA ILE A 197 31.24 -24.67 5.66
C ILE A 197 31.42 -24.14 4.24
N GLY A 198 32.41 -23.29 3.99
CA GLY A 198 32.66 -22.72 2.67
C GLY A 198 33.11 -23.74 1.61
N VAL A 199 33.67 -24.88 2.01
CA VAL A 199 34.06 -25.98 1.11
C VAL A 199 33.06 -27.15 1.15
N TYR A 200 31.93 -26.98 1.84
CA TYR A 200 30.93 -28.03 2.02
C TYR A 200 30.20 -28.34 0.70
N GLY A 201 30.61 -29.42 0.02
CA GLY A 201 30.22 -29.70 -1.36
C GLY A 201 28.78 -30.18 -1.57
N ASP A 202 28.10 -30.68 -0.53
CA ASP A 202 26.75 -31.23 -0.64
C ASP A 202 25.65 -30.14 -0.63
N GLY A 203 26.07 -28.88 -0.51
CA GLY A 203 25.22 -27.71 -0.57
C GLY A 203 24.47 -27.42 0.74
N PRO A 204 23.67 -26.32 0.76
CA PRO A 204 23.15 -25.75 1.99
C PRO A 204 22.08 -26.61 2.68
N ALA A 205 21.25 -27.34 1.93
CA ALA A 205 20.21 -28.20 2.50
C ALA A 205 20.79 -29.43 3.21
N ALA A 206 21.86 -30.00 2.66
CA ALA A 206 22.59 -31.10 3.29
C ALA A 206 23.31 -30.62 4.56
N LEU A 207 23.94 -29.44 4.52
CA LEU A 207 24.55 -28.82 5.70
C LEU A 207 23.53 -28.59 6.83
N GLU A 208 22.36 -28.03 6.50
CA GLU A 208 21.29 -27.80 7.48
C GLU A 208 20.81 -29.12 8.10
N THR A 209 20.71 -30.17 7.30
CA THR A 209 20.34 -31.51 7.78
C THR A 209 21.40 -32.09 8.70
N GLU A 210 22.68 -31.98 8.33
CA GLU A 210 23.81 -32.41 9.16
C GLU A 210 23.85 -31.66 10.50
N LEU A 211 23.66 -30.33 10.49
CA LEU A 211 23.64 -29.53 11.71
C LEU A 211 22.44 -29.85 12.61
N ARG A 212 21.30 -30.26 12.06
CA ARG A 212 20.10 -30.65 12.82
C ARG A 212 20.15 -32.06 13.40
N VAL A 213 20.68 -33.03 12.65
CA VAL A 213 20.62 -34.46 13.02
C VAL A 213 21.81 -34.84 13.92
N ARG A 214 21.62 -34.72 15.24
CA ARG A 214 22.66 -34.98 16.25
C ARG A 214 23.22 -36.40 16.31
N SER A 215 22.59 -37.36 15.66
CA SER A 215 22.95 -38.78 15.75
C SER A 215 24.13 -39.19 14.86
N SER A 216 24.51 -38.38 13.86
CA SER A 216 25.64 -38.67 12.97
C SER A 216 26.89 -37.87 13.37
N PRO A 217 28.10 -38.45 13.25
CA PRO A 217 29.35 -37.70 13.39
C PRO A 217 29.39 -36.56 12.37
N SER A 218 29.83 -35.37 12.81
CA SER A 218 29.91 -34.17 11.97
C SER A 218 31.11 -33.35 12.42
N GLU A 219 32.09 -33.20 11.52
CA GLU A 219 33.29 -32.40 11.78
C GLU A 219 32.92 -30.93 12.02
N ILE A 220 31.93 -30.40 11.29
CA ILE A 220 31.43 -29.03 11.48
C ILE A 220 30.82 -28.86 12.87
N ARG A 221 30.09 -29.86 13.37
CA ARG A 221 29.52 -29.82 14.73
C ARG A 221 30.60 -29.89 15.80
N ASP A 222 31.61 -30.72 15.62
CA ASP A 222 32.74 -30.80 16.56
C ASP A 222 33.48 -29.46 16.63
N LEU A 223 33.69 -28.81 15.47
CA LEU A 223 34.27 -27.46 15.39
C LEU A 223 33.36 -26.39 16.02
N GLN A 224 32.05 -26.50 15.83
CA GLN A 224 31.06 -25.63 16.47
C GLN A 224 31.11 -25.76 17.99
N ASP A 225 31.18 -26.97 18.54
CA ASP A 225 31.30 -27.22 19.98
C ASP A 225 32.63 -26.71 20.55
N VAL A 226 33.72 -26.77 19.77
CA VAL A 226 34.99 -26.13 20.12
C VAL A 226 34.83 -24.61 20.18
N ALA A 227 34.22 -24.00 19.16
CA ALA A 227 33.97 -22.56 19.12
C ALA A 227 33.09 -22.10 20.30
N PHE A 228 32.02 -22.83 20.64
CA PHE A 228 31.19 -22.55 21.80
C PHE A 228 31.94 -22.64 23.12
N ARG A 229 32.77 -23.67 23.32
CA ARG A 229 33.60 -23.77 24.53
C ARG A 229 34.55 -22.59 24.67
N LYS A 230 35.15 -22.13 23.57
CA LYS A 230 36.01 -20.95 23.56
C LYS A 230 35.23 -19.65 23.79
N LEU A 231 34.00 -19.54 23.26
CA LEU A 231 33.09 -18.41 23.53
C LEU A 231 32.81 -18.25 25.04
N LEU A 232 32.72 -19.33 25.80
CA LEU A 232 32.51 -19.23 27.26
C LEU A 232 33.73 -18.62 28.00
N GLN A 233 34.90 -18.67 27.38
CA GLN A 233 36.16 -18.20 27.95
C GLN A 233 36.46 -16.72 27.61
N ILE A 234 35.74 -16.12 26.65
CA ILE A 234 35.89 -14.69 26.33
C ILE A 234 35.14 -13.80 27.36
N PRO A 235 35.52 -12.51 27.48
CA PRO A 235 34.83 -11.56 28.36
C PRO A 235 33.33 -11.53 28.10
N GLU A 236 32.53 -11.45 29.17
CA GLU A 236 31.07 -11.48 29.10
C GLU A 236 30.50 -10.39 28.18
N SER A 237 31.11 -9.21 28.18
CA SER A 237 30.74 -8.07 27.33
C SER A 237 30.88 -8.33 25.82
N LEU A 238 31.59 -9.39 25.41
CA LEU A 238 31.81 -9.75 24.01
C LEU A 238 31.09 -11.05 23.61
N ARG A 239 30.43 -11.74 24.55
CA ARG A 239 29.81 -13.05 24.28
C ARG A 239 28.66 -12.96 23.30
N GLU A 240 27.88 -11.88 23.36
CA GLU A 240 26.76 -11.66 22.44
C GLU A 240 27.28 -11.46 20.99
N GLN A 241 28.29 -10.61 20.81
CA GLN A 241 28.91 -10.37 19.51
C GLN A 241 29.66 -11.63 19.03
N GLY A 242 30.27 -12.38 19.93
CA GLY A 242 30.89 -13.67 19.61
C GLY A 242 29.85 -14.68 19.11
N LEU A 243 28.70 -14.77 19.77
CA LEU A 243 27.61 -15.66 19.34
C LEU A 243 27.04 -15.23 17.98
N ALA A 244 26.81 -13.93 17.76
CA ALA A 244 26.36 -13.39 16.49
C ALA A 244 27.35 -13.69 15.36
N LEU A 245 28.66 -13.53 15.61
CA LEU A 245 29.72 -13.86 14.65
C LEU A 245 29.74 -15.36 14.34
N LEU A 246 29.62 -16.24 15.33
CA LEU A 246 29.57 -17.69 15.11
C LEU A 246 28.33 -18.07 14.28
N ASN A 247 27.16 -17.54 14.62
CA ASN A 247 25.92 -17.79 13.90
C ASN A 247 25.98 -17.31 12.44
N ASP A 248 26.59 -16.15 12.18
CA ASP A 248 26.85 -15.67 10.82
C ASP A 248 27.73 -16.65 10.03
N ARG A 249 28.79 -17.18 10.64
CA ARG A 249 29.69 -18.15 10.00
C ARG A 249 29.13 -19.55 9.82
N LEU A 250 28.06 -19.89 10.53
CA LEU A 250 27.35 -21.15 10.36
C LEU A 250 26.45 -21.16 9.12
N ARG A 251 26.24 -20.02 8.45
CA ARG A 251 25.43 -19.92 7.24
C ARG A 251 26.28 -20.26 6.02
N HIS A 252 25.76 -21.14 5.17
CA HIS A 252 26.41 -21.47 3.90
C HIS A 252 26.53 -20.21 3.02
N PRO A 253 27.71 -19.91 2.42
CA PRO A 253 27.90 -18.70 1.61
C PRO A 253 26.91 -18.58 0.46
N ASP A 254 26.68 -19.68 -0.27
CA ASP A 254 25.73 -19.70 -1.38
C ASP A 254 24.29 -19.46 -0.89
N LEU A 255 23.90 -20.05 0.25
CA LEU A 255 22.58 -19.79 0.83
C LEU A 255 22.42 -18.32 1.23
N ALA A 256 23.44 -17.72 1.86
CA ALA A 256 23.38 -16.32 2.25
C ALA A 256 23.31 -15.38 1.01
N HIS A 257 24.00 -15.74 -0.07
CA HIS A 257 23.95 -15.01 -1.34
C HIS A 257 22.59 -15.16 -2.02
N ASP A 258 22.10 -16.39 -2.15
CA ASP A 258 20.83 -16.73 -2.81
C ASP A 258 19.64 -16.19 -2.03
N GLU A 259 19.67 -16.23 -0.70
CA GLU A 259 18.66 -15.59 0.14
C GLU A 259 18.63 -14.08 -0.10
N TRP A 260 19.79 -13.43 -0.15
CA TRP A 260 19.87 -11.99 -0.37
C TRP A 260 19.33 -11.59 -1.75
N GLN A 261 19.81 -12.23 -2.82
CA GLN A 261 19.36 -11.93 -4.18
C GLN A 261 17.88 -12.32 -4.36
N GLY A 262 17.48 -13.48 -3.81
CA GLY A 262 16.12 -13.97 -3.90
C GLY A 262 15.12 -13.06 -3.18
N VAL A 263 15.45 -12.58 -1.98
CA VAL A 263 14.55 -11.67 -1.23
C VAL A 263 14.47 -10.30 -1.91
N LYS A 264 15.59 -9.79 -2.45
CA LYS A 264 15.58 -8.55 -3.24
C LYS A 264 14.74 -8.68 -4.51
N ALA A 265 14.90 -9.76 -5.27
CA ALA A 265 14.14 -10.01 -6.49
C ALA A 265 12.64 -10.14 -6.22
N ARG A 266 12.25 -10.93 -5.20
CA ARG A 266 10.85 -11.10 -4.80
C ARG A 266 10.21 -9.82 -4.29
N LEU A 267 10.97 -8.93 -3.65
CA LEU A 267 10.46 -7.61 -3.25
C LEU A 267 10.15 -6.74 -4.47
N LEU A 268 10.99 -6.76 -5.51
CA LEU A 268 10.76 -6.01 -6.75
C LEU A 268 9.55 -6.57 -7.51
N GLU A 269 9.47 -7.89 -7.63
CA GLU A 269 8.33 -8.57 -8.23
C GLU A 269 7.02 -8.18 -7.52
N ALA A 270 6.96 -8.28 -6.19
CA ALA A 270 5.76 -7.89 -5.45
C ALA A 270 5.41 -6.40 -5.59
N HIS A 271 6.42 -5.53 -5.73
CA HIS A 271 6.22 -4.11 -5.99
C HIS A 271 5.60 -3.88 -7.37
N GLU A 272 6.11 -4.55 -8.41
CA GLU A 272 5.58 -4.48 -9.78
C GLU A 272 4.17 -5.06 -9.89
N GLU A 273 3.91 -6.19 -9.23
CA GLU A 273 2.57 -6.80 -9.18
C GLU A 273 1.55 -5.88 -8.51
N PHE A 274 1.93 -5.25 -7.38
CA PHE A 274 1.05 -4.31 -6.69
C PHE A 274 0.80 -3.05 -7.53
N LEU A 275 1.83 -2.53 -8.20
CA LEU A 275 1.70 -1.39 -9.11
C LEU A 275 0.74 -1.71 -10.26
N ALA A 276 0.90 -2.86 -10.91
CA ALA A 276 0.04 -3.28 -12.02
C ALA A 276 -1.43 -3.44 -11.57
N ALA A 277 -1.67 -4.09 -10.42
CA ALA A 277 -3.01 -4.23 -9.86
C ALA A 277 -3.65 -2.87 -9.50
N SER A 278 -2.85 -1.96 -8.94
CA SER A 278 -3.29 -0.61 -8.58
C SER A 278 -3.64 0.23 -9.82
N GLN A 279 -2.84 0.14 -10.87
CA GLN A 279 -3.10 0.82 -12.15
C GLN A 279 -4.39 0.32 -12.79
N ALA A 280 -4.61 -1.00 -12.86
CA ALA A 280 -5.85 -1.55 -13.40
C ALA A 280 -7.11 -1.01 -12.68
N VAL A 281 -7.07 -0.89 -11.34
CA VAL A 281 -8.18 -0.30 -10.58
C VAL A 281 -8.34 1.19 -10.85
N LEU A 282 -7.23 1.93 -10.99
CA LEU A 282 -7.29 3.37 -11.24
C LEU A 282 -7.72 3.68 -12.66
N ASP A 283 -7.38 2.87 -13.66
CA ASP A 283 -7.75 3.08 -15.07
C ASP A 283 -9.20 2.69 -15.37
N GLY A 284 -9.85 2.00 -14.44
CA GLY A 284 -11.23 1.53 -14.58
C GLY A 284 -11.35 0.12 -15.14
N ASP A 285 -10.23 -0.55 -15.38
CA ASP A 285 -10.12 -1.95 -15.84
C ASP A 285 -10.36 -2.96 -14.73
N SER A 286 -11.15 -2.61 -13.72
CA SER A 286 -11.49 -3.59 -12.68
C SER A 286 -12.28 -4.73 -13.33
N PRO A 287 -11.78 -5.99 -13.28
CA PRO A 287 -12.59 -7.13 -13.69
C PRO A 287 -13.85 -7.07 -12.84
N SER A 288 -15.00 -7.03 -13.51
CA SER A 288 -16.32 -7.10 -12.90
C SER A 288 -16.32 -8.19 -11.81
N GLN A 289 -16.65 -7.79 -10.58
CA GLN A 289 -16.90 -8.70 -9.46
C GLN A 289 -17.91 -9.78 -9.85
#